data_AF-A0A381WH14-F1
#
_entry.id   AF-A0A381WH14-F1
#
_cell.length_a   1.000
_cell.length_b   1.000
_cell.length_c   1.000
_cell.angle_alpha   90.00
_cell.angle_beta   90.00
_cell.angle_gamma   90.00
#
_symmetry.space_group_name_H-M   'P 1'
#
loop_
_entity.id
_entity.type
_entity.pdbx_description
1 polymer ?
#
loop_
_entity_poly.entity_id
_entity_poly.type
_entity_poly.pdbx_seq_one_letter_code
_entity_poly.pdbx_strand_id
1 'polypeptide(L)'
;MFADERAPRRLVIIQVASVFVIVLGLLFVGTAQSLAAMLGGGSVVLPNAWFAFRMHRTRKAGTILGLGILKILLVIACLALALALFEPEPTGFFAALAVALLVQIFGPMVGPRSWKTE
;
A
#
# COMPACT_ATOMS: atom_id res chain seq x y z
N MET A 1 -25.12 7.75 0.16
CA MET A 1 -23.79 7.79 -0.49
C MET A 1 -22.99 6.60 0.03
N PHE A 2 -23.26 5.41 -0.51
CA PHE A 2 -22.59 4.19 -0.07
C PHE A 2 -21.17 4.23 -0.61
N ALA A 3 -20.20 4.37 0.29
CA ALA A 3 -18.81 4.09 -0.01
C ALA A 3 -18.76 2.66 -0.53
N ASP A 4 -18.46 2.51 -1.82
CA ASP A 4 -18.35 1.24 -2.49
C ASP A 4 -17.38 0.36 -1.69
N GLU A 5 -17.89 -0.68 -1.02
CA GLU A 5 -17.09 -1.57 -0.15
C GLU A 5 -15.93 -2.23 -0.93
N ARG A 6 -15.96 -2.14 -2.27
CA ARG A 6 -14.94 -2.62 -3.22
C ARG A 6 -13.75 -1.67 -3.38
N ALA A 7 -13.89 -0.38 -3.06
CA ALA A 7 -12.83 0.61 -3.20
C ALA A 7 -11.55 0.26 -2.40
N PRO A 8 -11.61 -0.08 -1.09
CA PRO A 8 -10.41 -0.38 -0.33
C PRO A 8 -9.70 -1.67 -0.79
N ARG A 9 -10.43 -2.71 -1.21
CA ARG A 9 -9.83 -3.94 -1.76
C ARG A 9 -9.16 -3.69 -3.11
N ARG A 10 -9.83 -2.95 -4.01
CA ARG A 10 -9.28 -2.64 -5.34
C ARG A 10 -7.97 -1.85 -5.24
N LEU A 11 -7.89 -0.90 -4.30
CA LEU A 11 -6.67 -0.16 -4.01
C LEU A 11 -5.52 -1.08 -3.58
N VAL A 12 -5.78 -2.01 -2.66
CA VAL A 12 -4.76 -2.97 -2.22
C VAL A 12 -4.28 -3.84 -3.37
N ILE A 13 -5.19 -4.32 -4.24
CA ILE A 13 -4.82 -5.11 -5.43
C ILE A 13 -3.92 -4.31 -6.37
N ILE A 14 -4.26 -3.04 -6.65
CA ILE A 14 -3.43 -2.18 -7.49
C ILE A 14 -2.07 -1.92 -6.83
N GLN A 15 -2.02 -1.70 -5.52
CA GLN A 15 -0.75 -1.53 -4.80
C GLN A 15 0.13 -2.78 -4.88
N VAL A 16 -0.44 -3.97 -4.65
CA VAL A 16 0.27 -5.25 -4.76
C VAL A 16 0.81 -5.42 -6.18
N ALA A 17 -0.02 -5.18 -7.20
CA ALA A 17 0.38 -5.31 -8.60
C ALA A 17 1.50 -4.33 -8.95
N SER A 18 1.39 -3.06 -8.57
CA SER A 18 2.42 -2.05 -8.84
C SER A 18 3.75 -2.37 -8.15
N VAL A 19 3.72 -2.80 -6.88
CA VAL A 19 4.93 -3.24 -6.17
C VAL A 19 5.53 -4.47 -6.84
N PHE A 20 4.70 -5.43 -7.24
CA PHE A 20 5.16 -6.65 -7.91
C PHE A 20 5.86 -6.35 -9.25
N VAL A 21 5.35 -5.42 -10.04
CA VAL A 21 5.99 -4.97 -11.29
C VAL A 21 7.38 -4.38 -11.02
N ILE A 22 7.54 -3.58 -9.95
CA ILE A 22 8.84 -3.01 -9.57
C ILE A 22 9.82 -4.09 -9.12
N VAL A 23 9.35 -5.03 -8.29
CA VAL A 23 10.14 -6.17 -7.82
C VAL A 23 10.66 -6.97 -9.01
N LEU A 24 9.77 -7.34 -9.95
CA LEU A 24 10.16 -8.07 -11.17
C LEU A 24 11.12 -7.26 -12.05
N GLY A 25 10.90 -5.96 -12.20
CA GLY A 25 11.79 -5.10 -12.98
C GLY A 25 13.20 -5.03 -12.38
N LEU A 26 13.30 -4.96 -11.05
CA LEU A 26 14.58 -4.87 -10.35
C LEU A 26 15.33 -6.20 -10.25
N LEU A 27 14.67 -7.34 -10.48
CA LEU A 27 15.38 -8.62 -10.62
C LEU A 27 16.43 -8.60 -11.74
N PHE A 28 16.19 -7.85 -12.82
CA PHE A 28 17.15 -7.69 -13.92
C PHE A 28 18.33 -6.77 -13.57
N VAL A 29 18.21 -5.97 -12.51
CA VAL A 29 19.28 -5.09 -12.02
C VAL A 29 20.10 -5.80 -10.95
N GLY A 30 19.43 -6.50 -10.03
CA GLY A 30 20.06 -7.30 -9.00
C GLY A 30 19.07 -7.82 -7.96
N THR A 31 19.34 -9.03 -7.46
CA THR A 31 18.50 -9.69 -6.45
C THR A 31 18.38 -8.88 -5.16
N ALA A 32 19.45 -8.17 -4.74
CA ALA A 32 19.44 -7.28 -3.59
C ALA A 32 18.46 -6.11 -3.76
N GLN A 33 18.40 -5.49 -4.95
CA GLN A 33 17.45 -4.40 -5.22
C GLN A 33 16.01 -4.89 -5.28
N SER A 34 15.78 -6.08 -5.83
CA SER A 34 14.46 -6.73 -5.82
C SER A 34 13.98 -7.02 -4.39
N LEU A 35 14.86 -7.54 -3.52
CA LEU A 35 14.53 -7.78 -2.11
C LEU A 35 14.25 -6.48 -1.37
N ALA A 36 15.06 -5.45 -1.60
CA ALA A 36 14.83 -4.12 -1.05
C ALA A 36 13.48 -3.55 -1.48
N ALA A 37 13.10 -3.72 -2.75
CA ALA A 37 11.79 -3.32 -3.26
C ALA A 37 10.62 -4.10 -2.62
N MET A 38 10.79 -5.41 -2.37
CA MET A 38 9.80 -6.19 -1.63
C MET A 38 9.59 -5.65 -0.21
N LEU A 39 10.68 -5.30 0.49
CA LEU A 39 10.60 -4.72 1.83
C LEU A 39 9.96 -3.33 1.83
N GLY A 40 10.36 -2.46 0.89
CA GLY A 40 9.83 -1.12 0.75
C GLY A 40 8.33 -1.11 0.43
N GLY A 41 7.93 -1.83 -0.62
CA GLY A 41 6.51 -1.95 -0.98
C GLY A 41 5.70 -2.71 0.06
N GLY A 42 6.24 -3.81 0.60
CA GLY A 42 5.58 -4.64 1.62
C GLY A 42 5.28 -3.88 2.91
N SER A 43 6.18 -2.99 3.34
CA SER A 43 6.02 -2.17 4.55
C SER A 43 4.78 -1.27 4.53
N VAL A 44 4.27 -0.94 3.34
CA VAL A 44 3.06 -0.11 3.14
C VAL A 44 1.86 -0.98 2.76
N VAL A 45 2.05 -1.96 1.88
CA VAL A 45 0.98 -2.83 1.38
C VAL A 45 0.39 -3.69 2.50
N LEU A 46 1.21 -4.25 3.39
CA LEU A 46 0.75 -5.10 4.49
C LEU A 46 -0.18 -4.36 5.46
N PRO A 47 0.20 -3.18 6.02
CA PRO A 47 -0.71 -2.39 6.85
C PRO A 47 -1.98 -1.94 6.11
N ASN A 48 -1.86 -1.58 4.83
CA ASN A 48 -3.01 -1.15 4.03
C ASN A 48 -3.99 -2.30 3.79
N ALA A 49 -3.51 -3.51 3.50
CA ALA A 49 -4.33 -4.71 3.35
C ALA A 49 -5.05 -5.06 4.66
N TRP A 50 -4.32 -5.01 5.78
CA TRP A 50 -4.89 -5.23 7.11
C TRP A 50 -5.98 -4.20 7.44
N PHE A 51 -5.73 -2.92 7.16
CA PHE A 51 -6.70 -1.85 7.37
C PHE A 51 -7.95 -2.03 6.51
N ALA A 52 -7.79 -2.35 5.22
CA ALA A 52 -8.90 -2.62 4.30
C ALA A 52 -9.77 -3.79 4.80
N PHE A 53 -9.14 -4.85 5.31
CA PHE A 53 -9.84 -6.00 5.89
C PHE A 53 -10.59 -5.63 7.17
N ARG A 54 -9.99 -4.85 8.07
CA ARG A 54 -10.62 -4.39 9.31
C ARG A 54 -11.78 -3.42 9.06
N MET A 55 -11.64 -2.53 8.08
CA MET A 55 -12.67 -1.54 7.72
C MET A 55 -13.95 -2.22 7.23
N HIS A 56 -13.85 -3.34 6.52
CA HIS A 56 -15.03 -4.13 6.08
C HIS A 56 -15.89 -4.64 7.25
N ARG A 57 -15.34 -4.77 8.46
CA ARG A 57 -16.08 -5.25 9.63
C ARG A 57 -16.71 -4.14 10.48
N THR A 58 -16.43 -2.86 10.20
CA THR A 58 -16.82 -1.77 11.10
C THR A 58 -17.44 -0.59 10.35
N ARG A 59 -18.66 -0.18 10.76
CA ARG A 59 -19.37 0.99 10.20
C ARG A 59 -19.35 2.26 11.07
N LYS A 60 -18.68 2.23 12.24
CA LYS A 60 -18.61 3.36 13.17
C LYS A 60 -17.47 4.32 12.81
N ALA A 61 -17.78 5.60 12.59
CA ALA A 61 -16.83 6.63 12.18
C ALA A 61 -15.62 6.78 13.13
N GLY A 62 -15.85 6.79 14.45
CA GLY A 62 -14.76 6.91 15.43
C GLY A 62 -13.78 5.73 15.39
N THR A 63 -14.28 4.52 15.13
CA THR A 63 -13.43 3.34 14.98
C THR A 63 -12.64 3.36 13.67
N ILE A 64 -13.19 3.94 12.60
CA ILE A 64 -12.49 4.12 11.32
C ILE A 64 -11.29 5.06 11.51
N LEU A 65 -11.46 6.17 12.23
CA LEU A 65 -10.36 7.09 12.56
C LEU A 65 -9.27 6.40 13.39
N GLY A 66 -9.66 5.65 14.44
CA GLY A 66 -8.70 4.89 15.25
C GLY A 66 -7.94 3.84 14.46
N LEU A 67 -8.62 3.11 13.56
CA LEU A 67 -7.98 2.16 12.64
C LEU A 67 -7.02 2.87 11.67
N GLY A 68 -7.33 4.10 11.24
CA GLY A 68 -6.48 4.90 10.37
C GLY A 68 -5.17 5.29 11.06
N ILE A 69 -5.25 5.73 12.32
CA ILE A 69 -4.07 6.02 13.14
C ILE A 69 -3.24 4.76 13.35
N LEU A 70 -3.89 3.65 13.71
CA LEU A 70 -3.21 2.37 13.92
C LEU A 70 -2.53 1.86 12.64
N LYS A 71 -3.13 2.09 11.47
CA LYS A 71 -2.51 1.80 10.16
C LYS A 71 -1.20 2.58 9.99
N ILE A 72 -1.21 3.89 10.30
CA ILE A 72 -0.01 4.74 10.18
C ILE A 72 1.09 4.23 11.12
N LEU A 73 0.76 3.94 12.37
CA LEU A 73 1.71 3.37 13.33
C LEU A 73 2.29 2.04 12.84
N LEU A 74 1.46 1.20 12.24
CA LEU A 74 1.89 -0.09 11.69
C LEU A 74 2.82 0.09 10.47
N VAL A 75 2.56 1.06 9.59
CA VAL A 75 3.48 1.42 8.49
C VAL A 75 4.81 1.88 9.04
N ILE A 76 4.82 2.80 10.02
CA ILE A 76 6.05 3.30 10.64
C ILE A 76 6.83 2.14 11.28
N ALA A 77 6.15 1.27 12.02
CA ALA A 77 6.78 0.11 12.65
C ALA A 77 7.36 -0.86 11.61
N CYS A 78 6.62 -1.17 10.54
CA CYS A 78 7.11 -2.02 9.44
C CYS A 78 8.33 -1.40 8.75
N LEU A 79 8.31 -0.09 8.49
CA LEU A 79 9.40 0.62 7.83
C LEU A 79 10.65 0.62 8.71
N ALA A 80 10.51 0.97 9.99
CA ALA A 80 11.60 0.97 10.96
C ALA A 80 12.20 -0.44 11.10
N LEU A 81 11.36 -1.47 11.19
CA LEU A 81 11.81 -2.86 11.30
C LEU A 81 12.52 -3.34 10.03
N ALA A 82 12.00 -2.97 8.85
CA ALA A 82 12.64 -3.30 7.58
C ALA A 82 14.03 -2.66 7.45
N LEU A 83 14.17 -1.40 7.85
CA LEU A 83 15.45 -0.69 7.82
C LEU A 83 16.43 -1.22 8.88
N ALA A 84 15.96 -1.49 10.09
CA ALA A 84 16.81 -1.92 11.20
C ALA A 84 17.33 -3.36 11.06
N LEU A 85 16.56 -4.25 10.42
CA LEU A 85 16.92 -5.68 10.33
C LEU A 85 17.61 -6.07 9.03
N PHE A 86 17.35 -5.36 7.92
CA PHE A 86 17.73 -5.84 6.59
C PHE A 86 18.71 -4.93 5.84
N GLU A 87 19.00 -3.72 6.34
CA GLU A 87 19.88 -2.74 5.67
C GLU A 87 19.68 -2.70 4.14
N PRO A 88 18.45 -2.47 3.67
CA PRO A 88 18.10 -2.70 2.27
C PRO A 88 18.76 -1.68 1.33
N GLU A 89 19.06 -2.15 0.11
CA GLU A 89 19.53 -1.28 -0.97
C GLU A 89 18.56 -0.10 -1.20
N PRO A 90 19.02 1.16 -1.04
CA PRO A 90 18.14 2.32 -0.94
C PRO A 90 17.31 2.52 -2.20
N THR A 91 17.89 2.31 -3.39
CA THR A 91 17.22 2.55 -4.67
C THR A 91 15.98 1.66 -4.82
N GLY A 92 16.11 0.35 -4.59
CA GLY A 92 14.99 -0.58 -4.71
C GLY A 92 13.93 -0.34 -3.65
N PHE A 93 14.36 -0.12 -2.40
CA PHE A 93 13.47 0.14 -1.28
C PHE A 93 12.61 1.38 -1.49
N PHE A 94 13.23 2.52 -1.79
CA PHE A 94 12.51 3.78 -1.94
C PHE A 94 11.69 3.84 -3.24
N ALA A 95 12.13 3.19 -4.32
CA ALA A 95 11.34 3.14 -5.56
C ALA A 95 9.98 2.43 -5.34
N ALA A 96 10.01 1.26 -4.71
CA ALA A 96 8.78 0.52 -4.40
C ALA A 96 7.91 1.23 -3.36
N LEU A 97 8.53 1.83 -2.34
CA LEU A 97 7.85 2.66 -1.34
C LEU A 97 7.12 3.84 -1.99
N ALA A 98 7.81 4.60 -2.84
CA ALA A 98 7.27 5.77 -3.52
C ALA A 98 6.06 5.40 -4.38
N VAL A 99 6.15 4.32 -5.17
CA VAL A 99 5.03 3.88 -5.99
C VAL A 99 3.86 3.39 -5.14
N ALA A 100 4.11 2.65 -4.06
CA ALA A 100 3.04 2.22 -3.15
C ALA A 100 2.28 3.42 -2.54
N LEU A 101 3.01 4.48 -2.17
CA LEU A 101 2.44 5.74 -1.66
C LEU A 101 1.68 6.52 -2.75
N LEU A 102 2.23 6.58 -3.97
CA LEU A 102 1.54 7.22 -5.11
C LEU A 102 0.21 6.53 -5.41
N VAL A 103 0.19 5.18 -5.44
CA VAL A 103 -1.05 4.43 -5.64
C VAL A 103 -2.04 4.68 -4.49
N GLN A 104 -1.56 4.92 -3.27
CA GLN A 104 -2.43 5.27 -2.15
C GLN A 104 -3.10 6.63 -2.32
N ILE A 105 -2.37 7.62 -2.85
CA ILE A 105 -2.86 8.99 -3.06
C ILE A 105 -3.77 9.05 -4.29
N PHE A 106 -3.34 8.48 -5.41
CA PHE A 106 -4.01 8.61 -6.70
C PHE A 106 -5.00 7.50 -7.00
N GLY A 107 -4.86 6.32 -6.40
CA GLY A 107 -5.75 5.18 -6.64
C GLY A 107 -7.24 5.51 -6.43
N PRO A 108 -7.64 6.27 -5.39
CA PRO A 108 -9.03 6.71 -5.21
C PRO A 108 -9.55 7.62 -6.34
N MET A 109 -8.66 8.35 -7.03
CA MET A 109 -9.02 9.24 -8.13
C MET A 109 -9.30 8.50 -9.45
N VAL A 110 -8.81 7.25 -9.58
CA VAL A 110 -8.98 6.37 -10.75
C VAL A 110 -10.11 5.34 -10.54
N GLY A 111 -10.97 5.57 -9.54
CA GLY A 111 -12.25 4.87 -9.42
C GLY A 111 -13.17 5.22 -10.59
N PRO A 112 -14.10 4.33 -11.01
CA PRO A 112 -15.04 4.68 -12.05
C PRO A 112 -15.85 5.89 -11.57
N ARG A 113 -15.55 7.07 -12.11
CA ARG A 113 -16.54 8.13 -12.24
C ARG A 113 -17.70 7.43 -12.92
N SER A 114 -18.78 7.20 -12.21
CA SER A 114 -20.06 7.05 -12.88
C SER A 114 -20.20 8.31 -13.71
N TRP A 115 -19.97 8.18 -15.02
CA TRP A 115 -20.60 9.05 -15.98
C TRP A 115 -22.09 8.92 -15.66
N LYS A 116 -22.59 9.85 -14.85
CA LYS A 116 -23.97 10.26 -14.95
C LYS A 116 -24.07 10.87 -16.34
N THR A 117 -24.36 10.02 -17.31
CA THR A 117 -25.08 10.45 -18.50
C THR A 117 -26.39 11.02 -18.00
N GLU A 118 -26.59 12.28 -18.36
CA GLU A 118 -27.78 13.10 -18.15
C GLU A 118 -29.07 12.36 -18.53
#